data_AF-A0AA96ZUA1-F1
#
_entry.id   AF-A0AA96ZUA1-F1
#
_cell.length_a   1.000
_cell.length_b   1.000
_cell.length_c   1.000
_cell.angle_alpha   90.00
_cell.angle_beta   90.00
_cell.angle_gamma   90.00
#
_symmetry.space_group_name_H-M   'P 1'
#
loop_
_entity.id
_entity.type
_entity.pdbx_description
1 polymer ?
#
loop_
_entity_poly.entity_id
_entity_poly.type
_entity_poly.pdbx_seq_one_letter_code
_entity_poly.pdbx_strand_id
1 'polypeptide(L)'
;MISIDDLPSFLQSVNVFSEKHNIKIQGFDARKIIDEDHLFFSIHRARDSFSKGENEAKDIGLEALRFSSGQRKIDKAFSMGLIQGENRSIFVFFGESEAQLKEAENAFKAEFELSEIPDLSIDEKKPFLMKQFEITDEELETVGENNLKDLVMERVALVDVTR
;
A
#
# COMPACT_ATOMS: atom_id res chain seq x y z
N MET A 1 5.50 6.32 -11.45
CA MET A 1 6.70 5.48 -11.57
C MET A 1 7.87 6.23 -10.97
N ILE A 2 8.76 5.52 -10.30
CA ILE A 2 10.00 6.05 -9.74
C ILE A 2 11.09 4.98 -9.79
N SER A 3 12.32 5.38 -10.09
CA SER A 3 13.50 4.53 -9.95
C SER A 3 14.23 4.89 -8.67
N ILE A 4 14.52 3.89 -7.83
CA ILE A 4 15.11 4.09 -6.50
C ILE A 4 16.48 3.40 -6.46
N ASP A 5 17.55 4.18 -6.50
CA ASP A 5 18.92 3.62 -6.51
C ASP A 5 19.30 2.96 -5.18
N ASP A 6 18.97 3.60 -4.06
CA ASP A 6 19.18 3.10 -2.70
C ASP A 6 17.90 3.29 -1.88
N LEU A 7 17.25 2.18 -1.55
CA LEU A 7 15.97 2.21 -0.86
C LEU A 7 16.07 2.85 0.54
N PRO A 8 17.06 2.52 1.40
CA PRO A 8 17.20 3.18 2.71
C PRO A 8 17.32 4.70 2.61
N SER A 9 18.17 5.22 1.72
CA SER A 9 18.36 6.66 1.53
C SER A 9 17.10 7.33 1.01
N PHE A 10 16.40 6.70 0.06
CA PHE A 10 15.12 7.20 -0.44
C PHE A 10 14.06 7.28 0.68
N LEU A 11 13.90 6.22 1.48
CA LEU A 11 12.96 6.21 2.60
C LEU A 11 13.32 7.28 3.65
N GLN A 12 14.62 7.53 3.87
CA GLN A 12 15.06 8.63 4.73
C GLN A 12 14.65 9.99 4.17
N SER A 13 14.84 10.24 2.86
CA SER A 13 14.41 11.49 2.21
C SER A 13 12.90 11.68 2.29
N VAL A 14 12.11 10.61 2.08
CA VAL A 14 10.64 10.65 2.24
C VAL A 14 10.25 10.97 3.68
N ASN A 15 10.97 10.44 4.68
CA ASN A 15 10.73 10.77 6.09
C ASN A 15 11.02 12.25 6.39
N VAL A 16 12.14 12.78 5.91
CA VAL A 16 12.50 14.20 6.07
C VAL A 16 11.45 15.11 5.42
N PHE A 17 10.99 14.75 4.21
CA PHE A 17 9.88 15.44 3.55
C PHE A 17 8.60 15.40 4.39
N SER A 18 8.24 14.21 4.87
CA SER A 18 7.03 13.99 5.68
C SER A 18 7.04 14.84 6.95
N GLU A 19 8.18 14.93 7.64
CA GLU A 19 8.37 15.76 8.84
C GLU A 19 8.26 17.25 8.52
N LYS A 20 8.91 17.72 7.44
CA LYS A 20 8.86 19.11 6.99
C LYS A 20 7.43 19.57 6.68
N HIS A 21 6.61 18.68 6.11
CA HIS A 21 5.23 18.98 5.73
C HIS A 21 4.19 18.60 6.82
N ASN A 22 4.63 18.06 7.96
CA ASN A 22 3.79 17.54 9.04
C ASN A 22 2.70 16.56 8.53
N ILE A 23 3.12 15.58 7.75
CA ILE A 23 2.28 14.51 7.19
C ILE A 23 2.96 13.16 7.38
N LYS A 24 2.27 12.07 7.05
CA LYS A 24 2.87 10.76 6.81
C LYS A 24 2.68 10.35 5.37
N ILE A 25 3.66 9.68 4.79
CA ILE A 25 3.63 9.18 3.42
C ILE A 25 3.95 7.69 3.47
N GLN A 26 3.11 6.89 2.83
CA GLN A 26 3.36 5.46 2.62
C GLN A 26 3.42 5.14 1.13
N GLY A 27 4.54 4.57 0.69
CA GLY A 27 4.69 4.03 -0.66
C GLY A 27 4.29 2.56 -0.73
N PHE A 28 3.54 2.20 -1.76
CA PHE A 28 3.09 0.85 -2.07
C PHE A 28 3.58 0.43 -3.46
N ASP A 29 3.88 -0.85 -3.63
CA ASP A 29 4.00 -1.48 -4.95
C ASP A 29 2.60 -1.59 -5.59
N ALA A 30 2.34 -0.77 -6.61
CA ALA A 30 1.06 -0.71 -7.31
C ALA A 30 0.64 -2.05 -7.91
N ARG A 31 1.59 -2.94 -8.21
CA ARG A 31 1.32 -4.29 -8.73
C ARG A 31 0.61 -5.18 -7.70
N LYS A 32 0.69 -4.83 -6.42
CA LYS A 32 0.11 -5.60 -5.30
C LYS A 32 -1.15 -4.97 -4.74
N ILE A 33 -1.66 -3.92 -5.40
CA ILE A 33 -2.93 -3.27 -5.06
C ILE A 33 -3.94 -3.56 -6.16
N ILE A 34 -4.95 -4.39 -5.85
CA ILE A 34 -5.99 -4.77 -6.80
C ILE A 34 -6.72 -3.53 -7.37
N ASP A 35 -7.15 -2.62 -6.51
CA ASP A 35 -7.84 -1.37 -6.87
C ASP A 35 -7.88 -0.36 -5.70
N GLU A 36 -8.63 0.72 -5.87
CA GLU A 36 -8.82 1.74 -4.84
C GLU A 36 -9.58 1.23 -3.61
N ASP A 37 -10.59 0.36 -3.78
CA ASP A 37 -11.37 -0.20 -2.68
C ASP A 37 -10.46 -0.94 -1.68
N HIS A 38 -9.46 -1.65 -2.19
CA HIS A 38 -8.45 -2.31 -1.38
C HIS A 38 -7.68 -1.32 -0.49
N LEU A 39 -7.22 -0.21 -1.05
CA LEU A 39 -6.52 0.82 -0.26
C LEU A 39 -7.46 1.52 0.72
N PHE A 40 -8.65 1.93 0.28
CA PHE A 40 -9.62 2.61 1.14
C PHE A 40 -10.02 1.74 2.33
N PHE A 41 -10.30 0.45 2.10
CA PHE A 41 -10.61 -0.48 3.16
C PHE A 41 -9.43 -0.62 4.13
N SER A 42 -8.22 -0.81 3.62
CA SER A 42 -7.01 -0.95 4.44
C SER A 42 -6.72 0.29 5.29
N ILE A 43 -6.87 1.49 4.70
CA ILE A 43 -6.68 2.77 5.37
C ILE A 43 -7.75 2.99 6.45
N HIS A 44 -9.01 2.63 6.16
CA HIS A 44 -10.08 2.70 7.14
C HIS A 44 -9.80 1.80 8.34
N ARG A 45 -9.43 0.54 8.09
CA ARG A 45 -9.03 -0.42 9.13
C ARG A 45 -7.84 0.07 9.96
N ALA A 46 -6.83 0.64 9.31
CA ALA A 46 -5.67 1.22 9.99
C ALA A 46 -6.09 2.37 10.92
N ARG A 47 -6.95 3.27 10.46
CA ARG A 47 -7.46 4.39 11.27
C ARG A 47 -8.26 3.90 12.47
N ASP A 48 -9.15 2.93 12.25
CA ASP A 48 -9.93 2.31 13.32
C ASP A 48 -9.02 1.68 14.38
N SER A 49 -8.02 0.90 13.96
CA SER A 49 -7.06 0.26 14.85
C SER A 49 -6.29 1.28 15.70
N PHE A 50 -5.83 2.38 15.08
CA PHE A 50 -5.17 3.49 15.78
C PHE A 50 -6.11 4.18 16.77
N SER A 51 -7.36 4.44 16.38
CA SER A 51 -8.34 5.11 17.25
C SER A 51 -8.66 4.31 18.52
N LYS A 52 -8.53 2.97 18.45
CA LYS A 52 -8.76 2.04 19.56
C LYS A 52 -7.50 1.73 20.36
N GLY A 53 -6.32 2.14 19.88
CA GLY A 53 -5.02 1.74 20.47
C GLY A 53 -4.70 0.25 20.30
N GLU A 54 -5.29 -0.38 19.28
CA GLU A 54 -5.10 -1.81 18.94
C GLU A 54 -4.08 -1.98 17.80
N ASN A 55 -3.46 -0.90 17.32
CA ASN A 55 -2.49 -0.93 16.24
C ASN A 55 -1.21 -1.68 16.63
N GLU A 56 -0.66 -2.42 15.67
CA GLU A 56 0.60 -3.18 15.82
C GLU A 56 1.80 -2.41 15.25
N ALA A 57 1.57 -1.57 14.24
CA ALA A 57 2.61 -0.76 13.62
C ALA A 57 2.81 0.57 14.36
N LYS A 58 4.01 1.12 14.19
CA LYS A 58 4.46 2.36 14.83
C LYS A 58 3.83 3.64 14.28
N ASP A 59 3.24 3.59 13.09
CA ASP A 59 2.58 4.72 12.44
C ASP A 59 1.46 4.25 11.50
N ILE A 60 0.56 5.17 11.16
CA ILE A 60 -0.64 4.89 10.36
C ILE A 60 -0.32 4.39 8.94
N GLY A 61 0.81 4.82 8.36
CA GLY A 61 1.24 4.40 7.02
C GLY A 61 1.62 2.92 7.02
N LEU A 62 2.43 2.52 8.00
CA LEU A 62 2.82 1.11 8.16
C LEU A 62 1.65 0.22 8.58
N GLU A 63 0.69 0.74 9.32
CA GLU A 63 -0.53 -0.02 9.65
C GLU A 63 -1.42 -0.20 8.42
N ALA A 64 -1.54 0.82 7.56
CA ALA A 64 -2.22 0.67 6.27
C ALA A 64 -1.50 -0.37 5.39
N LEU A 65 -0.16 -0.34 5.36
CA LEU A 65 0.66 -1.36 4.69
C LEU A 65 0.38 -2.78 5.23
N ARG A 66 0.26 -2.93 6.55
CA ARG A 66 -0.10 -4.19 7.22
C ARG A 66 -1.46 -4.69 6.74
N PHE A 67 -2.50 -3.87 6.84
CA PHE A 67 -3.84 -4.26 6.39
C PHE A 67 -3.88 -4.60 4.91
N SER A 68 -3.25 -3.79 4.04
CA SER A 68 -3.19 -4.07 2.60
C SER A 68 -2.45 -5.36 2.26
N SER A 69 -1.58 -5.86 3.14
CA SER A 69 -0.89 -7.13 2.91
C SER A 69 -1.73 -8.36 3.22
N GLY A 70 -2.88 -8.22 3.89
CA GLY A 70 -3.62 -9.35 4.43
C GLY A 70 -2.89 -10.09 5.57
N GLN A 71 -1.86 -9.48 6.16
CA GLN A 71 -1.03 -10.10 7.20
C GLN A 71 -1.31 -9.52 8.57
N ARG A 72 -1.26 -10.40 9.59
CA ARG A 72 -1.37 -9.98 11.00
C ARG A 72 -0.14 -9.24 11.53
N LYS A 73 1.05 -9.57 11.02
CA LYS A 73 2.33 -9.04 11.51
C LYS A 73 2.96 -8.14 10.47
N ILE A 74 3.52 -7.02 10.93
CA ILE A 74 4.16 -6.02 10.06
C ILE A 74 5.35 -6.58 9.26
N ASP A 75 6.12 -7.52 9.82
CA ASP A 75 7.33 -8.06 9.17
C ASP A 75 7.05 -8.67 7.80
N LYS A 76 5.85 -9.25 7.62
CA LYS A 76 5.41 -9.84 6.35
C LYS A 76 4.78 -8.82 5.40
N ALA A 77 4.41 -7.64 5.90
CA ALA A 77 3.76 -6.61 5.12
C ALA A 77 4.72 -5.75 4.32
N PHE A 78 6.01 -5.71 4.67
CA PHE A 78 7.02 -4.93 3.93
C PHE A 78 7.15 -5.36 2.47
N SER A 79 6.73 -6.58 2.11
CA SER A 79 6.66 -6.99 0.70
C SER A 79 5.68 -6.14 -0.12
N MET A 80 4.69 -5.48 0.49
CA MET A 80 3.77 -4.55 -0.18
C MET A 80 4.41 -3.20 -0.52
N GLY A 81 5.56 -2.89 0.07
CA GLY A 81 6.22 -1.60 -0.07
C GLY A 81 7.08 -1.46 -1.33
N LEU A 82 7.79 -0.34 -1.40
CA LEU A 82 8.74 -0.04 -2.47
C LEU A 82 9.98 -0.93 -2.38
N ILE A 83 10.61 -1.16 -3.53
CA ILE A 83 11.87 -1.91 -3.66
C ILE A 83 12.98 -1.01 -4.21
N GLN A 84 14.23 -1.45 -4.11
CA GLN A 84 15.31 -0.84 -4.88
C GLN A 84 15.13 -1.14 -6.38
N GLY A 85 15.42 -0.16 -7.23
CA GLY A 85 15.21 -0.19 -8.68
C GLY A 85 13.87 0.43 -9.11
N GLU A 86 13.32 -0.08 -10.21
CA GLU A 86 12.09 0.43 -10.82
C GLU A 86 10.84 0.08 -10.02
N ASN A 87 10.04 1.09 -9.69
CA ASN A 87 8.79 0.95 -8.96
C ASN A 87 7.62 1.55 -9.74
N ARG A 88 6.59 0.72 -9.95
CA ARG A 88 5.23 1.22 -10.15
C ARG A 88 4.66 1.45 -8.75
N SER A 89 4.58 2.71 -8.36
CA SER A 89 4.34 3.12 -6.99
C SER A 89 3.00 3.82 -6.83
N ILE A 90 2.29 3.52 -5.74
CA ILE A 90 1.22 4.36 -5.22
C ILE A 90 1.73 5.01 -3.94
N PHE A 91 1.58 6.33 -3.81
CA PHE A 91 1.90 7.05 -2.58
C PHE A 91 0.61 7.51 -1.92
N VAL A 92 0.42 7.14 -0.66
CA VAL A 92 -0.72 7.57 0.16
C VAL A 92 -0.23 8.59 1.18
N PHE A 93 -0.91 9.72 1.24
CA PHE A 93 -0.57 10.82 2.14
C PHE A 93 -1.60 10.90 3.27
N PHE A 94 -1.13 10.99 4.51
CA PHE A 94 -1.94 11.11 5.71
C PHE A 94 -1.63 12.46 6.38
N GLY A 95 -2.67 13.25 6.61
CA GLY A 95 -2.56 14.61 7.12
C GLY A 95 -3.90 15.10 7.64
N GLU A 96 -3.95 16.35 8.09
CA GLU A 96 -5.09 16.89 8.83
C GLU A 96 -6.15 17.51 7.92
N SER A 97 -5.77 17.95 6.72
CA SER A 97 -6.70 18.58 5.77
C SER A 97 -6.37 18.27 4.32
N GLU A 98 -7.39 18.27 3.47
CA GLU A 98 -7.25 18.06 2.02
C GLU A 98 -6.33 19.10 1.37
N ALA A 99 -6.40 20.36 1.81
CA ALA A 99 -5.55 21.42 1.28
C ALA A 99 -4.06 21.15 1.55
N GLN A 100 -3.70 20.75 2.78
CA GLN A 100 -2.34 20.36 3.15
C GLN A 100 -1.86 19.17 2.30
N LEU A 101 -2.71 18.15 2.15
CA LEU A 101 -2.39 16.95 1.38
C LEU A 101 -2.13 17.26 -0.10
N LYS A 102 -2.95 18.13 -0.70
CA LYS A 102 -2.80 18.54 -2.10
C LYS A 102 -1.54 19.37 -2.34
N GLU A 103 -1.19 20.25 -1.41
CA GLU A 103 0.07 21.00 -1.47
C GLU A 103 1.27 20.06 -1.37
N ALA A 104 1.23 19.14 -0.41
CA ALA A 104 2.28 18.15 -0.21
C ALA A 104 2.44 17.20 -1.41
N GLU A 105 1.35 16.75 -2.02
CA GLU A 105 1.38 15.90 -3.22
C GLU A 105 2.14 16.59 -4.36
N ASN A 106 1.82 17.86 -4.63
CA ASN A 106 2.49 18.63 -5.68
C ASN A 106 3.98 18.82 -5.40
N ALA A 107 4.32 19.16 -4.15
CA ALA A 107 5.73 19.30 -3.73
C ALA A 107 6.48 17.96 -3.82
N PHE A 108 5.84 16.85 -3.44
CA PHE A 108 6.42 15.52 -3.48
C PHE A 108 6.69 15.06 -4.92
N LYS A 109 5.74 15.28 -5.82
CA LYS A 109 5.92 14.97 -7.25
C LYS A 109 7.11 15.74 -7.84
N ALA A 110 7.26 17.01 -7.48
CA ALA A 110 8.37 17.84 -7.95
C ALA A 110 9.73 17.43 -7.35
N GLU A 111 9.78 17.13 -6.05
CA GLU A 111 11.02 16.80 -5.34
C GLU A 111 11.57 15.42 -5.70
N PHE A 112 10.68 14.44 -5.92
CA PHE A 112 11.06 13.06 -6.23
C PHE A 112 10.90 12.69 -7.72
N GLU A 113 10.71 13.69 -8.59
CA GLU A 113 10.63 13.56 -10.05
C GLU A 113 9.67 12.43 -10.51
N LEU A 114 8.49 12.35 -9.87
CA LEU A 114 7.54 11.28 -10.14
C LEU A 114 6.93 11.41 -11.54
N SER A 115 6.96 10.31 -12.29
CA SER A 115 6.29 10.23 -13.59
C SER A 115 4.91 9.58 -13.45
N GLU A 116 3.86 10.27 -13.87
CA GLU A 116 2.52 9.67 -13.98
C GLU A 116 2.50 8.66 -15.12
N ILE A 117 1.92 7.49 -14.85
CA ILE A 117 1.81 6.37 -15.78
C ILE A 117 0.38 5.83 -15.71
N PRO A 118 -0.13 5.20 -16.78
CA PRO A 118 -1.41 4.50 -16.73
C PRO A 118 -1.40 3.45 -15.61
N ASP A 119 -2.57 3.22 -15.01
CA ASP A 119 -2.74 2.09 -14.08
C ASP A 119 -2.56 0.76 -14.83
N LEU A 120 -2.14 -0.25 -14.08
CA LEU A 120 -1.98 -1.61 -14.57
C LEU A 120 -3.34 -2.28 -14.73
N SER A 121 -3.49 -3.06 -15.79
CA SER A 121 -4.62 -3.98 -15.92
C SER A 121 -4.59 -5.06 -14.84
N ILE A 122 -5.75 -5.68 -14.60
CA ILE A 122 -5.85 -6.81 -13.68
C ILE A 122 -4.91 -7.96 -14.04
N ASP A 123 -4.74 -8.24 -15.34
CA ASP A 123 -3.87 -9.30 -15.85
C ASP A 123 -2.39 -9.02 -15.56
N GLU A 124 -1.97 -7.76 -15.64
CA GLU A 124 -0.61 -7.35 -15.27
C GLU A 124 -0.35 -7.46 -13.76
N LYS A 125 -1.38 -7.22 -12.94
CA LYS A 125 -1.30 -7.35 -11.47
C LYS A 125 -1.40 -8.80 -11.00
N LYS A 126 -2.13 -9.67 -11.72
CA LYS A 126 -2.45 -11.07 -11.37
C LYS A 126 -1.28 -11.86 -10.76
N PRO A 127 -0.11 -12.00 -11.41
CA PRO A 127 0.99 -12.82 -10.86
C PRO A 127 1.55 -12.26 -9.54
N PHE A 128 1.55 -10.93 -9.36
CA PHE A 128 2.03 -10.30 -8.14
C PHE A 128 1.04 -10.47 -6.99
N LEU A 129 -0.25 -10.29 -7.28
CA LEU A 129 -1.34 -10.48 -6.32
C LEU A 129 -1.43 -11.95 -5.86
N MET A 130 -1.44 -12.90 -6.80
CA MET A 130 -1.52 -14.33 -6.45
C MET A 130 -0.36 -14.75 -5.55
N LYS A 131 0.86 -14.33 -5.88
CA LYS A 131 2.04 -14.58 -5.04
C LYS A 131 1.94 -13.91 -3.67
N GLN A 132 1.47 -12.67 -3.61
CA GLN A 132 1.42 -11.90 -2.36
C GLN A 132 0.37 -12.45 -1.37
N PHE A 133 -0.77 -12.90 -1.89
CA PHE A 133 -1.90 -13.37 -1.10
C PHE A 133 -1.99 -14.90 -1.01
N GLU A 134 -0.96 -15.60 -1.51
CA GLU A 134 -0.87 -17.07 -1.54
C GLU A 134 -2.09 -17.73 -2.22
N ILE A 135 -2.63 -17.07 -3.25
CA ILE A 135 -3.76 -17.57 -4.04
C ILE A 135 -3.22 -18.53 -5.10
N THR A 136 -3.70 -19.76 -5.07
CA THR A 136 -3.31 -20.80 -6.04
C THR A 136 -4.13 -20.70 -7.32
N ASP A 137 -3.62 -21.27 -8.42
CA ASP A 137 -4.40 -21.40 -9.65
C ASP A 137 -5.70 -22.18 -9.42
N GLU A 138 -5.64 -23.26 -8.63
CA GLU A 138 -6.80 -24.09 -8.25
C GLU A 138 -7.88 -23.29 -7.50
N GLU A 139 -7.47 -22.41 -6.56
CA GLU A 139 -8.38 -21.54 -5.81
C GLU A 139 -9.06 -20.56 -6.77
N LEU A 140 -8.28 -19.95 -7.67
CA LEU A 140 -8.81 -18.99 -8.64
C LEU A 140 -9.72 -19.65 -9.68
N GLU A 141 -9.40 -20.85 -10.15
CA GLU A 141 -10.26 -21.63 -11.06
C GLU A 141 -11.60 -21.98 -10.39
N THR A 142 -11.58 -22.27 -9.09
CA THR A 142 -12.79 -22.64 -8.32
C THR A 142 -13.78 -21.48 -8.22
N VAL A 143 -13.29 -20.26 -7.93
CA VAL A 143 -14.15 -19.08 -7.87
C VAL A 143 -14.42 -18.49 -9.26
N GLY A 144 -13.56 -18.77 -10.24
CA GLY A 144 -13.57 -18.19 -11.58
C GLY A 144 -12.57 -17.03 -11.70
N GLU A 145 -11.90 -16.93 -12.85
CA GLU A 145 -10.75 -16.03 -13.05
C GLU A 145 -11.04 -14.54 -12.80
N ASN A 146 -12.30 -14.12 -12.91
CA ASN A 146 -12.73 -12.74 -12.67
C ASN A 146 -12.85 -12.39 -11.17
N ASN A 147 -12.71 -13.37 -10.28
CA ASN A 147 -12.93 -13.20 -8.84
C ASN A 147 -11.63 -13.09 -8.03
N LEU A 148 -10.51 -12.77 -8.71
CA LEU A 148 -9.25 -12.46 -8.03
C LEU A 148 -9.41 -11.31 -7.02
N LYS A 149 -10.21 -10.29 -7.35
CA LYS A 149 -10.51 -9.19 -6.44
C LYS A 149 -11.13 -9.69 -5.14
N ASP A 150 -12.11 -10.59 -5.23
CA ASP A 150 -12.83 -11.08 -4.05
C ASP A 150 -11.91 -11.88 -3.13
N LEU A 151 -11.05 -12.74 -3.69
CA LEU A 151 -10.05 -13.48 -2.91
C LEU A 151 -9.06 -12.54 -2.20
N VAL A 152 -8.55 -11.53 -2.90
CA VAL A 152 -7.66 -10.52 -2.29
C VAL A 152 -8.38 -9.77 -1.17
N MET A 153 -9.59 -9.29 -1.42
CA MET A 153 -10.37 -8.54 -0.43
C MET A 153 -10.77 -9.39 0.77
N GLU A 154 -11.03 -10.69 0.59
CA GLU A 154 -11.25 -11.62 1.69
C GLU A 154 -10.02 -11.70 2.60
N ARG A 155 -8.82 -11.91 2.04
CA ARG A 155 -7.57 -11.98 2.83
C ARG A 155 -7.32 -10.68 3.61
N VAL A 156 -7.60 -9.54 3.00
CA VAL A 156 -7.48 -8.21 3.63
C VAL A 156 -8.53 -8.02 4.74
N ALA A 157 -9.76 -8.48 4.53
CA ALA A 157 -10.83 -8.36 5.53
C ALA A 157 -10.62 -9.26 6.76
N LEU A 158 -9.94 -10.40 6.59
CA LEU A 158 -9.77 -11.40 7.65
C LEU A 158 -8.55 -11.17 8.56
N VAL A 159 -7.76 -10.11 8.35
CA VAL A 159 -6.52 -9.84 9.08
C VAL A 159 -6.70 -9.99 10.60
N ASP A 160 -7.67 -9.30 11.20
CA ASP A 160 -7.91 -9.35 12.66
C ASP A 160 -9.13 -10.20 13.06
N VAL A 161 -9.69 -10.99 12.14
CA VAL A 161 -10.77 -11.92 12.50
C VAL A 161 -10.16 -13.11 13.22
N THR A 162 -10.29 -13.16 14.55
CA THR A 162 -9.96 -14.33 15.36
C THR A 162 -10.94 -15.46 15.03
N ARG A 163 -10.41 -16.61 14.58
CA ARG A 163 -11.13 -17.88 14.68
C ARG A 163 -11.05 -18.42 16.10
#